data_AF-A0A432MFK1-F1
#
_entry.id   AF-A0A432MFK1-F1
#
_cell.length_a   1.000
_cell.length_b   1.000
_cell.length_c   1.000
_cell.angle_alpha   90.00
_cell.angle_beta   90.00
_cell.angle_gamma   90.00
#
_symmetry.space_group_name_H-M   'P 1'
#
loop_
_entity.id
_entity.type
_entity.pdbx_description
1 polymer ?
#
loop_
_entity_poly.entity_id
_entity_poly.type
_entity_poly.pdbx_seq_one_letter_code
_entity_poly.pdbx_strand_id
1 'polypeptide(L)'
;MAPPFCGDPRSLPVRNAVVTLLVLVVLGTLFLLFPRRKADPSPTLDQGGDTRPERLDERAERHFLRGEYAKAAEAYRLLLDENPEDPLAWIRLAYATHELGDFEASVDLHRRAAEFEQNRIGSHYRIGCALARLGRPSEAIDALEDAVEAGYYDRTRAENDPDLASLRGNERFELLLDRMAPPPPGRGPLDFWVGNWASWDAEGDDLIGHVSVRREENSRLFVESWNDYRGTSGRGMAYRDPSDGRWHLLRVDSRGEVHRLAGEFRDQALELSGERISQAGRVFPMRAVLRPQGRGWVILTLESTEDGGETWVTLADRLLRPEEPTFFMGPGRR
;
A
#
# COMPACT_ATOMS: atom_id res chain seq x y z
N MET A 1 -13.94 -76.94 -54.47
CA MET A 1 -15.30 -76.38 -54.31
C MET A 1 -16.00 -77.24 -53.26
N ALA A 2 -16.63 -76.61 -52.26
CA ALA A 2 -17.21 -77.13 -51.00
C ALA A 2 -16.31 -77.06 -49.71
N PRO A 3 -16.92 -76.80 -48.52
CA PRO A 3 -16.32 -76.28 -47.25
C PRO A 3 -16.27 -77.40 -46.15
N PRO A 4 -16.27 -77.20 -44.79
CA PRO A 4 -16.22 -76.02 -43.89
C PRO A 4 -15.23 -76.15 -42.67
N PHE A 5 -15.22 -75.15 -41.75
CA PHE A 5 -15.06 -75.19 -40.26
C PHE A 5 -14.56 -73.81 -39.77
N CYS A 6 -15.41 -72.94 -39.20
CA CYS A 6 -15.78 -72.74 -37.78
C CYS A 6 -14.69 -72.07 -36.90
N GLY A 7 -15.00 -70.92 -36.28
CA GLY A 7 -14.16 -70.22 -35.29
C GLY A 7 -14.83 -68.97 -34.69
N ASP A 8 -15.19 -69.08 -33.41
CA ASP A 8 -16.00 -68.22 -32.51
C ASP A 8 -15.27 -66.94 -32.01
N PRO A 9 -15.95 -65.81 -31.70
CA PRO A 9 -15.30 -64.58 -31.24
C PRO A 9 -15.42 -64.43 -29.72
N ARG A 10 -14.35 -64.72 -28.97
CA ARG A 10 -14.17 -64.29 -27.56
C ARG A 10 -12.74 -64.58 -27.07
N SER A 11 -11.91 -63.55 -26.92
CA SER A 11 -10.91 -63.46 -25.85
C SER A 11 -10.19 -62.09 -25.88
N LEU A 12 -10.54 -61.23 -24.92
CA LEU A 12 -9.66 -60.19 -24.40
C LEU A 12 -9.36 -60.53 -22.94
N PRO A 13 -8.13 -60.28 -22.44
CA PRO A 13 -7.63 -60.90 -21.22
C PRO A 13 -8.16 -60.23 -19.95
N VAL A 14 -8.82 -61.03 -19.10
CA VAL A 14 -9.47 -60.68 -17.81
C VAL A 14 -8.48 -60.26 -16.70
N ARG A 15 -7.19 -60.06 -17.01
CA ARG A 15 -6.14 -59.97 -15.98
C ARG A 15 -5.96 -58.58 -15.35
N ASN A 16 -6.54 -57.52 -15.93
CA ASN A 16 -6.38 -56.14 -15.42
C ASN A 16 -7.59 -55.57 -14.66
N ALA A 17 -8.75 -56.22 -14.68
CA ALA A 17 -9.92 -55.72 -13.94
C ALA A 17 -9.87 -56.05 -12.44
N VAL A 18 -9.23 -57.17 -12.07
CA VAL A 18 -9.16 -57.64 -10.67
C VAL A 18 -8.18 -56.81 -9.84
N VAL A 19 -7.08 -56.33 -10.44
CA VAL A 19 -6.08 -55.50 -9.72
C VAL A 19 -6.63 -54.10 -9.43
N THR A 20 -7.38 -53.51 -10.36
CA THR A 20 -8.01 -52.20 -10.17
C THR A 20 -9.14 -52.23 -9.14
N LEU A 21 -9.89 -53.34 -9.05
CA LEU A 21 -10.97 -53.48 -8.07
C LEU A 21 -10.44 -53.70 -6.63
N LEU A 22 -9.30 -54.38 -6.46
CA LEU A 22 -8.70 -54.64 -5.14
C LEU A 22 -8.09 -53.38 -4.50
N VAL A 23 -7.52 -52.46 -5.29
CA VAL A 23 -6.94 -51.20 -4.77
C VAL A 23 -8.04 -50.24 -4.29
N LEU A 24 -9.20 -50.20 -4.95
CA LEU A 24 -10.33 -49.35 -4.55
C LEU A 24 -11.04 -49.85 -3.27
N VAL A 25 -11.09 -51.17 -3.04
CA VAL A 25 -11.71 -51.72 -1.81
C VAL A 25 -10.81 -51.51 -0.59
N VAL A 26 -9.48 -51.55 -0.73
CA VAL A 26 -8.55 -51.25 0.38
C VAL A 26 -8.53 -49.76 0.73
N LEU A 27 -8.64 -48.85 -0.25
CA LEU A 27 -8.75 -47.41 0.01
C LEU A 27 -10.14 -47.00 0.55
N GLY A 28 -11.21 -47.68 0.12
CA GLY A 28 -12.57 -47.43 0.61
C GLY A 28 -12.82 -47.94 2.04
N THR A 29 -12.16 -49.02 2.46
CA THR A 29 -12.29 -49.57 3.83
C THR A 29 -11.39 -48.86 4.84
N LEU A 30 -10.26 -48.28 4.42
CA LEU A 30 -9.45 -47.43 5.29
C LEU A 30 -10.16 -46.11 5.67
N PHE A 31 -11.12 -45.66 4.85
CA PHE A 31 -11.92 -44.46 5.11
C PHE A 31 -13.08 -44.68 6.10
N LEU A 32 -13.39 -45.94 6.46
CA LEU A 32 -14.48 -46.31 7.36
C LEU A 32 -14.03 -46.68 8.78
N LEU A 33 -12.74 -46.71 9.07
CA LEU A 33 -12.18 -47.02 10.39
C LEU A 33 -11.56 -45.81 11.12
N PHE A 34 -11.47 -44.65 10.46
CA PHE A 34 -11.20 -43.40 11.16
C PHE A 34 -12.53 -42.77 11.60
N PRO A 35 -12.81 -42.60 12.90
CA PRO A 35 -13.95 -41.82 13.31
C PRO A 35 -13.85 -40.46 12.62
N ARG A 36 -14.92 -40.03 11.95
CA ARG A 36 -15.04 -38.65 11.47
C ARG A 36 -14.84 -37.76 12.69
N ARG A 37 -13.63 -37.22 12.86
CA ARG A 37 -13.40 -36.07 13.71
C ARG A 37 -14.40 -35.06 13.18
N LYS A 38 -15.38 -34.66 14.01
CA LYS A 38 -16.11 -33.41 13.74
C LYS A 38 -15.02 -32.42 13.37
N ALA A 39 -15.12 -31.81 12.20
CA ALA A 39 -14.29 -30.67 11.89
C ALA A 39 -14.39 -29.77 13.12
N ASP A 40 -13.27 -29.54 13.78
CA ASP A 40 -13.26 -28.49 14.80
C ASP A 40 -13.83 -27.27 14.09
N PRO A 41 -14.80 -26.57 14.70
CA PRO A 41 -15.26 -25.31 14.13
C PRO A 41 -14.00 -24.53 13.77
N SER A 42 -13.93 -24.04 12.52
CA SER A 42 -12.91 -23.08 12.10
C SER A 42 -12.71 -22.13 13.27
N PRO A 43 -11.47 -21.89 13.75
CA PRO A 43 -11.26 -21.11 14.96
C PRO A 43 -12.08 -19.83 14.79
N THR A 44 -13.19 -19.77 15.52
CA THR A 44 -13.94 -18.54 15.68
C THR A 44 -12.89 -17.57 16.15
N LEU A 45 -12.64 -16.51 15.35
CA LEU A 45 -11.79 -15.41 15.77
C LEU A 45 -12.17 -15.11 17.20
N ASP A 46 -11.26 -15.49 18.09
CA ASP A 46 -11.46 -15.40 19.51
C ASP A 46 -11.69 -13.90 19.76
N GLN A 47 -12.88 -13.55 20.25
CA GLN A 47 -13.07 -12.28 20.94
C GLN A 47 -12.43 -12.31 22.34
N GLY A 48 -11.53 -13.25 22.60
CA GLY A 48 -10.46 -13.15 23.56
C GLY A 48 -9.51 -12.04 23.14
N GLY A 49 -9.72 -10.86 23.75
CA GLY A 49 -8.75 -9.80 23.74
C GLY A 49 -7.37 -10.36 24.09
N ASP A 50 -6.37 -9.94 23.32
CA ASP A 50 -4.98 -10.11 23.68
C ASP A 50 -4.80 -9.77 25.16
N THR A 51 -4.42 -10.75 25.97
CA THR A 51 -4.26 -10.59 27.42
C THR A 51 -2.92 -9.93 27.76
N ARG A 52 -2.09 -9.64 26.75
CA ARG A 52 -0.95 -8.75 26.91
C ARG A 52 -1.49 -7.35 27.26
N PRO A 53 -0.95 -6.69 28.30
CA PRO A 53 -1.28 -5.30 28.54
C PRO A 53 -0.99 -4.51 27.27
N GLU A 54 -2.03 -3.87 26.74
CA GLU A 54 -1.95 -3.09 25.52
C GLU A 54 -0.80 -2.09 25.60
N ARG A 55 -0.01 -2.03 24.54
CA ARG A 55 1.14 -1.13 24.51
C ARG A 55 0.68 0.32 24.38
N LEU A 56 1.49 1.25 24.92
CA LEU A 56 1.14 2.67 24.93
C LEU A 56 0.98 3.24 23.51
N ASP A 57 1.80 2.78 22.56
CA ASP A 57 1.75 3.13 21.13
C ASP A 57 0.46 2.66 20.46
N GLU A 58 0.06 1.41 20.67
CA GLU A 58 -1.20 0.86 20.17
C GLU A 58 -2.42 1.63 20.71
N ARG A 59 -2.39 1.95 22.00
CA ARG A 59 -3.46 2.73 22.64
C ARG A 59 -3.53 4.16 22.12
N ALA A 60 -2.39 4.82 21.96
CA ALA A 60 -2.29 6.19 21.43
C ALA A 60 -2.87 6.26 20.02
N GLU A 61 -2.43 5.36 19.14
CA GLU A 61 -2.91 5.29 17.76
C GLU A 61 -4.41 4.97 17.70
N ARG A 62 -4.92 4.09 18.56
CA ARG A 62 -6.36 3.80 18.59
C ARG A 62 -7.20 5.01 19.03
N HIS A 63 -6.78 5.76 20.05
CA HIS A 63 -7.48 7.00 20.43
C HIS A 63 -7.47 8.01 19.28
N PHE A 64 -6.33 8.12 18.62
CA PHE A 64 -6.12 9.00 17.49
C PHE A 64 -7.04 8.65 16.31
N LEU A 65 -7.09 7.38 15.91
CA LEU A 65 -7.95 6.87 14.84
C LEU A 65 -9.45 6.95 15.18
N ARG A 66 -9.83 7.12 16.45
CA ARG A 66 -11.23 7.36 16.85
C ARG A 66 -11.59 8.84 16.94
N GLY A 67 -10.65 9.74 16.67
CA GLY A 67 -10.83 11.19 16.85
C GLY A 67 -10.89 11.60 18.31
N GLU A 68 -10.46 10.75 19.24
CA GLU A 68 -10.36 11.05 20.68
C GLU A 68 -9.08 11.85 20.95
N TYR A 69 -8.91 13.00 20.28
CA TYR A 69 -7.64 13.73 20.19
C TYR A 69 -7.05 14.14 21.54
N ALA A 70 -7.88 14.45 22.54
CA ALA A 70 -7.40 14.78 23.88
C ALA A 70 -6.63 13.61 24.51
N LYS A 71 -7.18 12.39 24.42
CA LYS A 71 -6.54 11.18 24.93
C LYS A 71 -5.35 10.77 24.07
N ALA A 72 -5.46 10.94 22.75
CA ALA A 72 -4.35 10.69 21.84
C ALA A 72 -3.15 11.59 22.17
N ALA A 73 -3.37 12.90 22.32
CA ALA A 73 -2.32 13.86 22.65
C ALA A 73 -1.65 13.54 23.99
N GLU A 74 -2.42 13.15 25.02
CA GLU A 74 -1.86 12.69 26.30
C GLU A 74 -0.96 11.46 26.11
N ALA A 75 -1.43 10.45 25.38
CA ALA A 75 -0.67 9.23 25.13
C ALA A 75 0.60 9.49 24.29
N TYR A 76 0.54 10.36 23.27
CA TYR A 76 1.72 10.72 22.49
C TYR A 76 2.75 11.53 23.28
N ARG A 77 2.33 12.36 24.24
CA ARG A 77 3.28 13.01 25.15
C ARG A 77 4.05 11.98 25.99
N LEU A 78 3.35 10.97 26.51
CA LEU A 78 3.99 9.87 27.25
C LEU A 78 4.96 9.09 26.36
N LEU A 79 4.62 8.84 25.09
CA LEU A 79 5.54 8.20 24.14
C LEU A 79 6.78 9.05 23.87
N LEU A 80 6.64 10.37 23.82
CA LEU A 80 7.76 11.29 23.66
C LEU A 80 8.61 11.42 24.94
N ASP A 81 8.03 11.22 26.12
CA ASP A 81 8.79 11.10 27.37
C ASP A 81 9.65 9.83 27.38
N GLU A 82 9.17 8.72 26.78
CA GLU A 82 9.92 7.47 26.62
C GLU A 82 10.95 7.53 25.49
N ASN A 83 10.58 8.11 24.34
CA ASN A 83 11.43 8.26 23.16
C ASN A 83 11.23 9.66 22.51
N PRO A 84 12.06 10.65 22.88
CA PRO A 84 11.96 12.02 22.36
C PRO A 84 12.24 12.16 20.85
N GLU A 85 12.75 11.12 20.20
CA GLU A 85 13.14 11.10 18.78
C GLU A 85 12.18 10.24 17.94
N ASP A 86 10.98 9.91 18.45
CA ASP A 86 9.95 9.22 17.69
C ASP A 86 9.27 10.19 16.70
N PRO A 87 9.51 10.05 15.39
CA PRO A 87 8.94 10.96 14.41
C PRO A 87 7.42 10.84 14.35
N LEU A 88 6.85 9.64 14.55
CA LEU A 88 5.42 9.39 14.47
C LEU A 88 4.69 10.06 15.65
N ALA A 89 5.23 9.92 16.86
CA ALA A 89 4.64 10.53 18.04
C ALA A 89 4.61 12.07 17.94
N TRP A 90 5.67 12.71 17.41
CA TRP A 90 5.69 14.15 17.17
C TRP A 90 4.59 14.62 16.22
N ILE A 91 4.49 14.01 15.04
CA ILE A 91 3.51 14.43 14.03
C ILE A 91 2.07 14.14 14.48
N ARG A 92 1.84 13.03 15.20
CA ARG A 92 0.53 12.67 15.75
C ARG A 92 0.11 13.60 16.90
N LEU A 93 1.04 13.98 17.77
CA LEU A 93 0.78 14.96 18.83
C LEU A 93 0.47 16.33 18.24
N ALA A 94 1.25 16.79 17.26
CA ALA A 94 1.02 18.05 16.57
C ALA A 94 -0.40 18.10 15.96
N TYR A 95 -0.76 17.02 15.26
CA TYR A 95 -2.08 16.88 14.68
C TYR A 95 -3.21 16.89 15.70
N ALA A 96 -3.11 16.05 16.73
CA ALA A 96 -4.13 15.99 17.77
C ALA A 96 -4.31 17.35 18.46
N THR A 97 -3.23 18.10 18.61
CA THR A 97 -3.25 19.46 19.18
C THR A 97 -3.94 20.47 18.25
N HIS A 98 -3.71 20.36 16.94
CA HIS A 98 -4.42 21.12 15.90
C HIS A 98 -5.94 20.91 15.98
N GLU A 99 -6.39 19.65 16.06
CA GLU A 99 -7.81 19.32 16.13
C GLU A 99 -8.48 19.76 17.44
N LEU A 100 -7.70 19.90 18.51
CA LEU A 100 -8.16 20.48 19.77
C LEU A 100 -8.27 22.02 19.72
N GLY A 101 -7.81 22.64 18.62
CA GLY A 101 -7.89 24.07 18.39
C GLY A 101 -6.77 24.90 19.01
N ASP A 102 -5.75 24.26 19.60
CA ASP A 102 -4.56 24.93 20.10
C ASP A 102 -3.56 25.10 18.95
N PHE A 103 -3.83 26.09 18.09
CA PHE A 103 -3.07 26.29 16.86
C PHE A 103 -1.66 26.83 17.13
N GLU A 104 -1.44 27.63 18.19
CA GLU A 104 -0.10 28.04 18.60
C GLU A 104 0.77 26.84 18.95
N ALA A 105 0.30 25.95 19.82
CA ALA A 105 1.06 24.76 20.19
C ALA A 105 1.23 23.81 18.99
N SER A 106 0.20 23.68 18.14
CA SER A 106 0.27 22.90 16.89
C SER A 106 1.42 23.35 15.99
N VAL A 107 1.62 24.66 15.82
CA VAL A 107 2.73 25.20 15.01
C VAL A 107 4.09 24.74 15.55
N ASP A 108 4.32 24.87 16.86
CA ASP A 108 5.61 24.51 17.46
C ASP A 108 5.86 23.00 17.41
N LEU A 109 4.81 22.20 17.62
CA LEU A 109 4.88 20.74 17.50
C LEU A 109 5.15 20.30 16.05
N HIS A 110 4.51 20.93 15.06
CA HIS A 110 4.78 20.63 13.67
C HIS A 110 6.17 21.10 13.23
N ARG A 111 6.71 22.20 13.77
CA ARG A 111 8.10 22.59 13.52
C ARG A 111 9.08 21.52 13.97
N ARG A 112 8.89 20.97 15.17
CA ARG A 112 9.69 19.85 15.67
C ARG A 112 9.48 18.60 14.80
N ALA A 113 8.24 18.30 14.40
CA ALA A 113 7.97 17.17 13.50
C ALA A 113 8.65 17.34 12.12
N ALA A 114 8.76 18.57 11.60
CA ALA A 114 9.37 18.86 10.30
C ALA A 114 10.89 18.63 10.24
N GLU A 115 11.56 18.52 11.39
CA GLU A 115 12.97 18.17 11.48
C GLU A 115 13.23 16.73 11.01
N PHE A 116 12.21 15.87 11.04
CA PHE A 116 12.26 14.51 10.48
C PHE A 116 11.85 14.52 9.01
N GLU A 117 12.74 14.05 8.12
CA GLU A 117 12.54 14.07 6.66
C GLU A 117 11.17 13.49 6.23
N GLN A 118 10.77 12.36 6.81
CA GLN A 118 9.49 11.70 6.51
C GLN A 118 8.24 12.50 6.86
N ASN A 119 8.36 13.50 7.74
CA ASN A 119 7.26 14.34 8.22
C ASN A 119 7.31 15.76 7.63
N ARG A 120 8.41 16.16 6.98
CA ARG A 120 8.68 17.54 6.56
C ARG A 120 7.53 18.13 5.73
N ILE A 121 7.15 17.45 4.66
CA ILE A 121 6.11 17.93 3.72
C ILE A 121 4.78 18.16 4.45
N GLY A 122 4.30 17.14 5.17
CA GLY A 122 3.02 17.22 5.90
C GLY A 122 3.03 18.25 7.02
N SER A 123 4.17 18.42 7.69
CA SER A 123 4.31 19.38 8.79
C SER A 123 4.28 20.82 8.30
N HIS A 124 5.02 21.17 7.25
CA HIS A 124 4.98 22.54 6.69
C HIS A 124 3.57 22.93 6.23
N TYR A 125 2.85 22.01 5.58
CA TYR A 125 1.46 22.24 5.20
C TYR A 125 0.56 22.52 6.43
N ARG A 126 0.68 21.71 7.49
CA ARG A 126 -0.10 21.87 8.73
C ARG A 126 0.27 23.13 9.50
N ILE A 127 1.54 23.57 9.48
CA ILE A 127 1.95 24.88 10.01
C ILE A 127 1.20 25.99 9.27
N GLY A 128 1.12 25.90 7.94
CA GLY A 128 0.31 26.80 7.12
C GLY A 128 -1.16 26.85 7.55
N CYS A 129 -1.80 25.69 7.71
CA CYS A 129 -3.17 25.58 8.21
C CYS A 129 -3.34 26.22 9.59
N ALA A 130 -2.48 25.91 10.55
CA ALA A 130 -2.56 26.44 11.91
C ALA A 130 -2.38 27.97 11.92
N LEU A 131 -1.39 28.51 11.18
CA LEU A 131 -1.17 29.95 11.07
C LEU A 131 -2.33 30.68 10.39
N ALA A 132 -2.98 30.06 9.39
CA ALA A 132 -4.18 30.61 8.76
C ALA A 132 -5.35 30.68 9.74
N ARG A 133 -5.51 29.67 10.62
CA ARG A 133 -6.50 29.65 11.71
C ARG A 133 -6.20 30.68 12.80
N LEU A 134 -4.94 31.04 13.00
CA LEU A 134 -4.48 32.12 13.89
C LEU A 134 -4.63 33.52 13.30
N GLY A 135 -5.08 33.65 12.05
CA GLY A 135 -5.18 34.95 11.39
C GLY A 135 -3.81 35.56 11.05
N ARG A 136 -2.80 34.72 10.81
CA ARG A 136 -1.43 35.11 10.42
C ARG A 136 -1.17 34.75 8.95
N PRO A 137 -1.84 35.41 7.98
CA PRO A 137 -1.89 34.95 6.59
C PRO A 137 -0.53 34.99 5.90
N SER A 138 0.32 35.98 6.19
CA SER A 138 1.65 36.06 5.58
C SER A 138 2.52 34.86 5.96
N GLU A 139 2.58 34.54 7.26
CA GLU A 139 3.37 33.41 7.76
C GLU A 139 2.78 32.07 7.35
N ALA A 140 1.44 31.99 7.24
CA ALA A 140 0.77 30.81 6.71
C ALA A 140 1.23 30.52 5.28
N ILE A 141 1.26 31.55 4.42
CA ILE A 141 1.73 31.42 3.03
C ILE A 141 3.21 31.04 2.97
N ASP A 142 4.05 31.64 3.81
CA ASP A 142 5.48 31.30 3.87
C ASP A 142 5.68 29.81 4.26
N ALA A 143 4.91 29.29 5.23
CA ALA A 143 4.96 27.87 5.60
C ALA A 143 4.42 26.94 4.50
N LEU A 144 3.42 27.39 3.74
CA LEU A 144 2.91 26.64 2.59
C LEU A 144 3.91 26.66 1.42
N GLU A 145 4.69 27.74 1.26
CA GLU A 145 5.80 27.79 0.31
C GLU A 145 6.88 26.75 0.68
N ASP A 146 7.24 26.64 1.96
CA ASP A 146 8.16 25.59 2.44
C ASP A 146 7.62 24.18 2.14
N ALA A 147 6.30 23.97 2.28
CA ALA A 147 5.67 22.69 1.93
C ALA A 147 5.83 22.37 0.45
N VAL A 148 5.63 23.35 -0.44
CA VAL A 148 5.80 23.20 -1.89
C VAL A 148 7.25 22.91 -2.26
N GLU A 149 8.22 23.61 -1.65
CA GLU A 149 9.65 23.35 -1.87
C GLU A 149 10.06 21.95 -1.39
N ALA A 150 9.43 21.45 -0.33
CA ALA A 150 9.62 20.09 0.17
C ALA A 150 8.93 19.01 -0.70
N GLY A 151 8.06 19.40 -1.66
CA GLY A 151 7.38 18.49 -2.58
C GLY A 151 5.88 18.31 -2.36
N TYR A 152 5.20 19.26 -1.71
CA TYR A 152 3.75 19.25 -1.57
C TYR A 152 3.07 19.64 -2.89
N TYR A 153 2.33 18.70 -3.48
CA TYR A 153 1.64 18.88 -4.77
C TYR A 153 0.17 18.43 -4.72
N ASP A 154 -0.63 19.07 -3.87
CA ASP A 154 -2.08 18.84 -3.81
C ASP A 154 -2.85 20.17 -3.75
N ARG A 155 -2.99 20.81 -4.92
CA ARG A 155 -3.80 22.02 -5.10
C ARG A 155 -5.24 21.83 -4.65
N THR A 156 -5.89 20.75 -5.11
CA THR A 156 -7.32 20.55 -4.88
C THR A 156 -7.62 20.55 -3.39
N ARG A 157 -6.77 19.89 -2.60
CA ARG A 157 -6.87 19.97 -1.15
C ARG A 157 -6.63 21.37 -0.62
N ALA A 158 -5.51 22.01 -0.97
CA ALA A 158 -5.18 23.33 -0.44
C ALA A 158 -6.25 24.39 -0.75
N GLU A 159 -6.87 24.32 -1.92
CA GLU A 159 -7.97 25.19 -2.34
C GLU A 159 -9.24 24.98 -1.51
N ASN A 160 -9.53 23.72 -1.13
CA ASN A 160 -10.76 23.34 -0.43
C ASN A 160 -10.61 23.19 1.09
N ASP A 161 -9.39 23.19 1.62
CA ASP A 161 -9.12 23.00 3.05
C ASP A 161 -9.77 24.13 3.87
N PRO A 162 -10.65 23.81 4.84
CA PRO A 162 -11.34 24.81 5.65
C PRO A 162 -10.38 25.66 6.48
N ASP A 163 -9.19 25.14 6.84
CA ASP A 163 -8.22 25.90 7.61
C ASP A 163 -7.58 27.03 6.79
N LEU A 164 -7.51 26.86 5.47
CA LEU A 164 -6.95 27.83 4.54
C LEU A 164 -8.01 28.77 3.95
N ALA A 165 -9.27 28.67 4.39
CA ALA A 165 -10.36 29.48 3.86
C ALA A 165 -10.11 30.99 4.00
N SER A 166 -9.39 31.42 5.03
CA SER A 166 -9.01 32.83 5.25
C SER A 166 -7.98 33.36 4.25
N LEU A 167 -7.28 32.47 3.53
CA LEU A 167 -6.25 32.85 2.54
C LEU A 167 -6.83 33.01 1.12
N ARG A 168 -8.06 32.55 0.87
CA ARG A 168 -8.69 32.61 -0.46
C ARG A 168 -8.82 34.06 -0.94
N GLY A 169 -8.44 34.31 -2.18
CA GLY A 169 -8.39 35.66 -2.76
C GLY A 169 -7.13 36.46 -2.39
N ASN A 170 -6.20 35.90 -1.62
CA ASN A 170 -4.86 36.47 -1.47
C ASN A 170 -4.01 36.12 -2.69
N GLU A 171 -3.47 37.12 -3.38
CA GLU A 171 -2.69 36.94 -4.61
C GLU A 171 -1.50 35.98 -4.47
N ARG A 172 -0.76 36.03 -3.35
CA ARG A 172 0.37 35.11 -3.11
C ARG A 172 -0.12 33.67 -2.92
N PHE A 173 -1.25 33.48 -2.22
CA PHE A 173 -1.82 32.16 -2.03
C PHE A 173 -2.36 31.58 -3.35
N GLU A 174 -3.02 32.39 -4.18
CA GLU A 174 -3.50 31.94 -5.50
C GLU A 174 -2.33 31.50 -6.42
N LEU A 175 -1.24 32.28 -6.45
CA LEU A 175 -0.02 31.90 -7.17
C LEU A 175 0.62 30.63 -6.60
N LEU A 176 0.53 30.44 -5.28
CA LEU A 176 1.05 29.24 -4.63
C LEU A 176 0.19 28.00 -4.95
N LEU A 177 -1.13 28.14 -5.06
CA LEU A 177 -2.03 27.06 -5.50
C LEU A 177 -1.68 26.56 -6.90
N ASP A 178 -1.23 27.44 -7.80
CA ASP A 178 -0.70 27.04 -9.11
C ASP A 178 0.55 26.16 -8.98
N ARG A 179 1.41 26.43 -8.01
CA ARG A 179 2.62 25.64 -7.73
C ARG A 179 2.33 24.35 -6.97
N MET A 180 1.25 24.30 -6.19
CA MET A 180 0.73 23.10 -5.55
C MET A 180 -0.03 22.20 -6.51
N ALA A 181 -0.37 22.69 -7.70
CA ALA A 181 -0.91 21.82 -8.73
C ALA A 181 0.13 20.73 -8.98
N PRO A 182 -0.27 19.45 -9.00
CA PRO A 182 0.64 18.41 -9.47
C PRO A 182 1.20 18.88 -10.81
N PRO A 183 2.53 18.78 -11.01
CA PRO A 183 3.14 19.20 -12.25
C PRO A 183 2.33 18.58 -13.39
N PRO A 184 1.99 19.34 -14.44
CA PRO A 184 1.10 18.85 -15.49
C PRO A 184 1.59 17.47 -15.94
N PRO A 185 0.71 16.45 -15.97
CA PRO A 185 1.12 15.12 -16.39
C PRO A 185 1.77 15.23 -17.76
N GLY A 186 3.09 14.98 -17.83
CA GLY A 186 3.82 15.24 -19.07
C GLY A 186 5.32 15.56 -18.98
N ARG A 187 6.06 15.16 -17.94
CA ARG A 187 7.54 15.09 -18.05
C ARG A 187 8.10 13.68 -18.01
N GLY A 188 7.39 12.72 -17.41
CA GLY A 188 7.75 11.30 -17.43
C GLY A 188 6.52 10.37 -17.40
N PRO A 189 6.58 9.18 -18.04
CA PRO A 189 5.50 8.20 -18.03
C PRO A 189 5.06 7.71 -16.66
N LEU A 190 5.93 7.74 -15.64
CA LEU A 190 5.66 7.19 -14.29
C LEU A 190 5.32 8.25 -13.25
N ASP A 191 5.07 9.48 -13.68
CA ASP A 191 4.82 10.61 -12.79
C ASP A 191 3.56 10.40 -11.94
N PHE A 192 2.57 9.65 -12.45
CA PHE A 192 1.35 9.28 -11.75
C PHE A 192 1.58 8.39 -10.52
N TRP A 193 2.74 7.74 -10.42
CA TRP A 193 3.06 6.78 -9.36
C TRP A 193 3.82 7.43 -8.20
N VAL A 194 4.31 8.66 -8.37
CA VAL A 194 5.06 9.40 -7.33
C VAL A 194 4.11 9.91 -6.26
N GLY A 195 4.40 9.61 -5.00
CA GLY A 195 3.57 10.00 -3.86
C GLY A 195 3.67 9.04 -2.68
N ASN A 196 2.92 9.34 -1.61
CA ASN A 196 2.63 8.39 -0.55
C ASN A 196 1.22 7.83 -0.78
N TRP A 197 1.02 6.56 -0.46
CA TRP A 197 -0.15 5.81 -0.86
C TRP A 197 -0.63 4.90 0.25
N ALA A 198 -1.89 5.08 0.62
CA ALA A 198 -2.61 4.08 1.36
C ALA A 198 -2.96 2.95 0.40
N SER A 199 -2.42 1.76 0.65
CA SER A 199 -2.69 0.58 -0.14
C SER A 199 -3.92 -0.11 0.42
N TRP A 200 -4.93 -0.30 -0.43
CA TRP A 200 -6.15 -1.05 -0.13
C TRP A 200 -6.20 -2.33 -0.95
N ASP A 201 -7.05 -3.27 -0.56
CA ASP A 201 -7.42 -4.41 -1.41
C ASP A 201 -8.12 -3.96 -2.71
N ALA A 202 -8.47 -4.93 -3.56
CA ALA A 202 -9.04 -4.67 -4.87
C ALA A 202 -10.45 -4.06 -4.80
N GLU A 203 -11.22 -4.48 -3.79
CA GLU A 203 -12.56 -3.99 -3.48
C GLU A 203 -12.53 -2.59 -2.87
N GLY A 204 -11.41 -2.23 -2.23
CA GLY A 204 -11.20 -0.96 -1.56
C GLY A 204 -11.78 -0.90 -0.14
N ASP A 205 -11.99 -2.07 0.48
CA ASP A 205 -12.64 -2.28 1.76
C ASP A 205 -11.60 -2.34 2.90
N ASP A 206 -10.51 -3.08 2.71
CA ASP A 206 -9.46 -3.24 3.73
C ASP A 206 -8.19 -2.45 3.39
N LEU A 207 -7.70 -1.66 4.36
CA LEU A 207 -6.38 -1.05 4.29
C LEU A 207 -5.31 -2.11 4.57
N ILE A 208 -4.45 -2.36 3.59
CA ILE A 208 -3.47 -3.45 3.64
C ILE A 208 -2.04 -2.96 3.93
N GLY A 209 -1.77 -1.67 3.78
CA GLY A 209 -0.47 -1.09 4.11
C GLY A 209 -0.21 0.25 3.44
N HIS A 210 1.08 0.60 3.33
CA HIS A 210 1.53 1.89 2.84
C HIS A 210 2.60 1.72 1.77
N VAL A 211 2.58 2.60 0.76
CA VAL A 211 3.60 2.67 -0.28
C VAL A 211 4.06 4.11 -0.42
N SER A 212 5.37 4.34 -0.49
CA SER A 212 5.96 5.64 -0.80
C SER A 212 6.82 5.52 -2.03
N VAL A 213 6.66 6.44 -2.98
CA VAL A 213 7.40 6.48 -4.24
C VAL A 213 7.96 7.88 -4.42
N ARG A 214 9.29 7.96 -4.50
CA ARG A 214 10.02 9.23 -4.66
C ARG A 214 10.82 9.23 -5.96
N ARG A 215 11.04 10.42 -6.51
CA ARG A 215 12.01 10.63 -7.60
C ARG A 215 13.39 10.85 -7.00
N GLU A 216 14.38 10.19 -7.56
CA GLU A 216 15.79 10.34 -7.22
C GLU A 216 16.64 10.50 -8.50
N GLU A 217 17.93 10.80 -8.34
CA GLU A 217 18.91 10.92 -9.43
C GLU A 217 18.45 11.85 -10.57
N ASN A 218 18.10 13.10 -10.23
CA ASN A 218 17.57 14.10 -11.18
C ASN A 218 16.34 13.58 -11.95
N SER A 219 15.43 12.89 -11.26
CA SER A 219 14.21 12.30 -11.83
C SER A 219 14.44 11.18 -12.85
N ARG A 220 15.58 10.48 -12.77
CA ARG A 220 15.85 9.29 -13.61
C ARG A 220 15.56 7.97 -12.90
N LEU A 221 15.46 8.02 -11.57
CA LEU A 221 15.20 6.87 -10.72
C LEU A 221 13.91 7.10 -9.93
N PHE A 222 13.07 6.08 -9.83
CA PHE A 222 11.90 6.06 -8.97
C PHE A 222 12.16 5.05 -7.87
N VAL A 223 12.22 5.49 -6.62
CA VAL A 223 12.47 4.62 -5.48
C VAL A 223 11.18 4.42 -4.72
N GLU A 224 10.76 3.16 -4.64
CA GLU A 224 9.57 2.71 -3.92
C GLU A 224 9.99 2.09 -2.59
N SER A 225 9.21 2.33 -1.54
CA SER A 225 9.22 1.53 -0.33
C SER A 225 7.78 1.18 0.05
N TRP A 226 7.56 -0.06 0.50
CA TRP A 226 6.25 -0.48 0.99
C TRP A 226 6.36 -1.23 2.30
N ASN A 227 5.26 -1.23 3.04
CA ASN A 227 4.99 -2.15 4.12
C ASN A 227 3.53 -2.61 4.04
N ASP A 228 3.27 -3.83 4.48
CA ASP A 228 1.93 -4.34 4.74
C ASP A 228 1.74 -4.63 6.23
N TYR A 229 0.50 -4.57 6.70
CA TYR A 229 0.18 -4.88 8.10
C TYR A 229 0.30 -6.38 8.43
N ARG A 230 0.63 -7.21 7.43
CA ARG A 230 0.90 -8.65 7.59
C ARG A 230 2.39 -8.92 7.83
N GLY A 231 3.19 -7.88 8.06
CA GLY A 231 4.60 -7.98 8.45
C GLY A 231 5.58 -8.13 7.28
N THR A 232 5.15 -7.88 6.05
CA THR A 232 6.03 -7.83 4.87
C THR A 232 6.33 -6.38 4.52
N SER A 233 7.58 -6.07 4.26
CA SER A 233 7.99 -4.76 3.77
C SER A 233 8.97 -4.94 2.63
N GLY A 234 9.30 -3.88 1.92
CA GLY A 234 10.29 -3.97 0.86
C GLY A 234 10.60 -2.64 0.20
N ARG A 235 11.50 -2.73 -0.77
CA ARG A 235 11.90 -1.59 -1.60
C ARG A 235 11.99 -1.98 -3.06
N GLY A 236 11.69 -0.99 -3.90
CA GLY A 236 11.71 -1.10 -5.34
C GLY A 236 12.52 0.03 -5.95
N MET A 237 13.10 -0.22 -7.12
CA MET A 237 13.56 0.85 -7.99
C MET A 237 12.97 0.66 -9.38
N ALA A 238 12.47 1.73 -9.97
CA ALA A 238 12.16 1.77 -11.39
C ALA A 238 13.01 2.80 -12.11
N TYR A 239 13.46 2.46 -13.31
CA TYR A 239 14.24 3.32 -14.18
C TYR A 239 14.01 2.94 -15.63
N ARG A 240 14.27 3.86 -16.55
CA ARG A 240 14.27 3.54 -17.98
C ARG A 240 15.67 3.15 -18.40
N ASP A 241 15.87 1.89 -18.77
CA ASP A 241 17.18 1.41 -19.20
C ASP A 241 17.50 1.96 -20.62
N PRO A 242 18.62 2.66 -20.80
CA PRO A 242 18.96 3.24 -22.09
C PRO A 242 19.35 2.19 -23.15
N SER A 243 19.72 0.97 -22.75
CA SER A 243 20.18 -0.08 -23.67
C SER A 243 19.04 -0.73 -24.46
N ASP A 244 17.88 -0.89 -23.83
CA ASP A 244 16.69 -1.50 -24.44
C ASP A 244 15.50 -0.52 -24.56
N GLY A 245 15.60 0.66 -23.95
CA GLY A 245 14.56 1.69 -23.97
C GLY A 245 13.32 1.32 -23.16
N ARG A 246 13.36 0.28 -22.34
CA ARG A 246 12.25 -0.21 -21.53
C ARG A 246 12.34 0.31 -20.10
N TRP A 247 11.20 0.34 -19.43
CA TRP A 247 11.15 0.52 -17.98
C TRP A 247 11.54 -0.78 -17.31
N HIS A 248 12.48 -0.71 -16.39
CA HIS A 248 12.86 -1.81 -15.50
C HIS A 248 12.36 -1.50 -14.11
N LEU A 249 11.85 -2.52 -13.42
CA LEU A 249 11.43 -2.49 -12.03
C LEU A 249 12.10 -3.66 -11.30
N LEU A 250 12.94 -3.33 -10.32
CA LEU A 250 13.52 -4.29 -9.39
C LEU A 250 12.88 -4.10 -8.03
N ARG A 251 12.28 -5.15 -7.46
CA ARG A 251 11.71 -5.16 -6.11
C ARG A 251 12.38 -6.22 -5.26
N VAL A 252 12.63 -5.91 -3.99
CA VAL A 252 13.13 -6.84 -2.98
C VAL A 252 12.31 -6.68 -1.71
N ASP A 253 11.74 -7.77 -1.21
CA ASP A 253 10.96 -7.78 0.02
C ASP A 253 11.77 -8.25 1.25
N SER A 254 11.17 -8.11 2.44
CA SER A 254 11.77 -8.46 3.73
C SER A 254 11.91 -9.97 3.94
N ARG A 255 11.32 -10.79 3.07
CA ARG A 255 11.45 -12.25 3.04
C ARG A 255 12.54 -12.73 2.08
N GLY A 256 13.16 -11.80 1.34
CA GLY A 256 14.19 -12.09 0.35
C GLY A 256 13.63 -12.55 -0.99
N GLU A 257 12.35 -12.32 -1.28
CA GLU A 257 11.81 -12.48 -2.62
C GLU A 257 12.24 -11.29 -3.49
N VAL A 258 12.63 -11.59 -4.74
CA VAL A 258 13.11 -10.59 -5.71
C VAL A 258 12.23 -10.61 -6.94
N HIS A 259 11.73 -9.45 -7.38
CA HIS A 259 11.02 -9.31 -8.66
C HIS A 259 11.88 -8.51 -9.63
N ARG A 260 12.10 -9.04 -10.83
CA ARG A 260 12.82 -8.38 -11.92
C ARG A 260 11.90 -8.28 -13.11
N LEU A 261 11.41 -7.08 -13.39
CA LEU A 261 10.40 -6.86 -14.39
C LEU A 261 10.89 -5.79 -15.37
N ALA A 262 10.53 -5.94 -16.64
CA ALA A 262 10.79 -4.94 -17.65
C ALA A 262 9.57 -4.75 -18.55
N GLY A 263 9.40 -3.57 -19.14
CA GLY A 263 8.22 -3.31 -19.96
C GLY A 263 8.11 -1.88 -20.42
N GLU A 264 6.90 -1.47 -20.74
CA GLU A 264 6.64 -0.22 -21.44
C GLU A 264 5.40 0.45 -20.90
N PHE A 265 5.36 1.77 -21.09
CA PHE A 265 4.15 2.52 -20.83
C PHE A 265 3.28 2.52 -22.10
N ARG A 266 2.13 1.84 -22.06
CA ARG A 266 1.19 1.67 -23.17
C ARG A 266 -0.23 1.84 -22.66
N ASP A 267 -1.11 2.44 -23.46
CA ASP A 267 -2.54 2.60 -23.12
C ASP A 267 -2.78 3.19 -21.72
N GLN A 268 -1.98 4.21 -21.37
CA GLN A 268 -2.00 4.89 -20.06
C GLN A 268 -1.59 4.01 -18.87
N ALA A 269 -1.04 2.82 -19.11
CA ALA A 269 -0.57 1.89 -18.07
C ALA A 269 0.93 1.60 -18.22
N LEU A 270 1.63 1.40 -17.11
CA LEU A 270 2.92 0.73 -17.14
C LEU A 270 2.69 -0.79 -17.11
N GLU A 271 2.96 -1.47 -18.21
CA GLU A 271 2.87 -2.92 -18.32
C GLU A 271 4.27 -3.52 -18.25
N LEU A 272 4.47 -4.46 -17.33
CA LEU A 272 5.76 -5.09 -17.07
C LEU A 272 5.61 -6.61 -17.07
N SER A 273 6.67 -7.28 -17.52
CA SER A 273 6.80 -8.73 -17.43
C SER A 273 8.22 -9.12 -17.06
N GLY A 274 8.37 -10.29 -16.47
CA GLY A 274 9.66 -10.81 -16.06
C GLY A 274 9.48 -11.92 -15.03
N GLU A 275 10.20 -11.80 -13.93
CA GLU A 275 10.46 -12.93 -13.05
C GLU A 275 10.27 -12.57 -11.58
N ARG A 276 9.65 -13.49 -10.84
CA ARG A 276 9.64 -13.56 -9.39
C ARG A 276 10.59 -14.66 -8.95
N ILE A 277 11.57 -14.32 -8.14
CA ILE A 277 12.60 -15.22 -7.63
C ILE A 277 12.35 -15.41 -6.13
N SER A 278 11.89 -16.61 -5.77
CA SER A 278 11.66 -16.96 -4.36
C SER A 278 12.96 -17.02 -3.56
N GLN A 279 12.86 -17.01 -2.23
CA GLN A 279 13.99 -17.17 -1.31
C GLN A 279 14.82 -18.45 -1.58
N ALA A 280 14.17 -19.51 -2.06
CA ALA A 280 14.83 -20.77 -2.44
C ALA A 280 15.53 -20.71 -3.81
N GLY A 281 15.54 -19.56 -4.48
CA GLY A 281 16.13 -19.37 -5.81
C GLY A 281 15.27 -19.90 -6.96
N ARG A 282 14.04 -20.36 -6.70
CA ARG A 282 13.11 -20.77 -7.76
C ARG A 282 12.56 -19.54 -8.48
N VAL A 283 12.55 -19.61 -9.80
CA VAL A 283 12.13 -18.53 -10.71
C VAL A 283 10.75 -18.83 -11.26
N PHE A 284 9.86 -17.86 -11.18
CA PHE A 284 8.48 -17.95 -11.64
C PHE A 284 8.19 -16.79 -12.58
N PRO A 285 7.57 -17.01 -13.74
CA PRO A 285 7.11 -15.90 -14.57
C PRO A 285 6.14 -15.01 -13.80
N MET A 286 6.26 -13.71 -14.04
CA MET A 286 5.49 -12.68 -13.38
C MET A 286 5.15 -11.56 -14.36
N ARG A 287 3.97 -10.98 -14.19
CA ARG A 287 3.58 -9.74 -14.85
C ARG A 287 3.03 -8.75 -13.84
N ALA A 288 3.20 -7.47 -14.16
CA ALA A 288 2.72 -6.38 -13.34
C ALA A 288 2.10 -5.31 -14.23
N VAL A 289 1.03 -4.69 -13.75
CA VAL A 289 0.44 -3.54 -14.41
C VAL A 289 0.17 -2.46 -13.38
N LEU A 290 0.68 -1.25 -13.64
CA LEU A 290 0.37 -0.05 -12.88
C LEU A 290 -0.50 0.86 -13.74
N ARG A 291 -1.70 1.15 -13.28
CA ARG A 291 -2.68 1.97 -14.01
C ARG A 291 -3.09 3.18 -13.16
N PRO A 292 -2.94 4.41 -13.65
CA PRO A 292 -3.62 5.56 -13.07
C PRO A 292 -5.13 5.38 -13.24
N GLN A 293 -5.89 5.81 -12.25
CA GLN A 293 -7.35 5.86 -12.24
C GLN A 293 -7.82 7.28 -11.91
N GLY A 294 -9.10 7.58 -12.17
CA GLY A 294 -9.69 8.87 -11.80
C GLY A 294 -9.52 9.18 -10.31
N ARG A 295 -9.43 10.48 -9.96
CA ARG A 295 -9.14 11.00 -8.60
C ARG A 295 -7.70 10.81 -8.11
N GLY A 296 -6.75 10.56 -9.02
CA GLY A 296 -5.32 10.46 -8.70
C GLY A 296 -4.94 9.14 -8.04
N TRP A 297 -5.78 8.10 -8.16
CA TRP A 297 -5.51 6.77 -7.63
C TRP A 297 -4.64 5.97 -8.60
N VAL A 298 -4.01 4.91 -8.08
CA VAL A 298 -3.24 3.96 -8.90
C VAL A 298 -3.68 2.54 -8.57
N ILE A 299 -3.97 1.75 -9.60
CA ILE A 299 -4.18 0.30 -9.45
C ILE A 299 -2.86 -0.40 -9.73
N LEU A 300 -2.44 -1.26 -8.81
CA LEU A 300 -1.31 -2.16 -8.97
C LEU A 300 -1.82 -3.60 -9.01
N THR A 301 -1.67 -4.25 -10.16
CA THR A 301 -1.95 -5.68 -10.33
C THR A 301 -0.62 -6.42 -10.52
N LEU A 302 -0.39 -7.47 -9.72
CA LEU A 302 0.75 -8.38 -9.79
C LEU A 302 0.23 -9.81 -9.92
N GLU A 303 0.69 -10.51 -10.95
CA GLU A 303 0.31 -11.90 -11.20
C GLU A 303 1.56 -12.74 -11.46
N SER A 304 1.54 -13.98 -11.00
CA SER A 304 2.62 -14.95 -11.25
C SER A 304 2.03 -16.32 -11.58
N THR A 305 2.79 -17.12 -12.30
CA THR A 305 2.41 -18.48 -12.69
C THR A 305 3.48 -19.47 -12.23
N GLU A 306 3.06 -20.64 -11.78
CA GLU A 306 3.95 -21.76 -11.45
C GLU A 306 3.90 -22.89 -12.48
N ASP A 307 2.94 -22.84 -13.40
CA ASP A 307 2.69 -23.85 -14.44
C ASP A 307 3.06 -23.37 -15.85
N GLY A 308 3.90 -22.34 -15.95
CA GLY A 308 4.40 -21.85 -17.24
C GLY A 308 3.38 -21.02 -18.03
N GLY A 309 2.34 -20.50 -17.37
CA GLY A 309 1.37 -19.56 -17.91
C GLY A 309 0.00 -20.15 -18.22
N GLU A 310 -0.25 -21.41 -17.87
CA GLU A 310 -1.57 -22.03 -17.99
C GLU A 310 -2.54 -21.42 -16.97
N THR A 311 -2.08 -21.17 -15.75
CA THR A 311 -2.82 -20.43 -14.73
C THR A 311 -1.99 -19.28 -14.17
N TRP A 312 -2.66 -18.14 -14.01
CA TRP A 312 -2.08 -16.94 -13.40
C TRP A 312 -2.74 -16.72 -12.04
N VAL A 313 -1.91 -16.62 -11.01
CA VAL A 313 -2.33 -16.33 -9.65
C VAL A 313 -2.08 -14.85 -9.37
N THR A 314 -3.13 -14.13 -8.99
CA THR A 314 -3.04 -12.75 -8.51
C THR A 314 -2.34 -12.73 -7.16
N LEU A 315 -1.10 -12.26 -7.13
CA LEU A 315 -0.33 -12.06 -5.91
C LEU A 315 -0.74 -10.77 -5.19
N ALA A 316 -1.10 -9.76 -5.96
CA ALA A 316 -1.59 -8.50 -5.46
C ALA A 316 -2.53 -7.89 -6.49
N ASP A 317 -3.70 -7.43 -6.05
CA ASP A 317 -4.50 -6.47 -6.80
C ASP A 317 -4.90 -5.40 -5.79
N ARG A 318 -4.31 -4.22 -5.96
CA ARG A 318 -4.26 -3.20 -4.92
C ARG A 318 -4.72 -1.88 -5.46
N LEU A 319 -5.56 -1.21 -4.69
CA LEU A 319 -5.92 0.17 -4.91
C LEU A 319 -5.02 1.08 -4.07
N LEU A 320 -4.10 1.76 -4.72
CA LEU A 320 -3.26 2.80 -4.12
C LEU A 320 -4.05 4.11 -4.17
N ARG A 321 -4.66 4.44 -3.03
CA ARG A 321 -5.25 5.77 -2.85
C ARG A 321 -4.12 6.68 -2.38
N PRO A 322 -3.98 7.91 -2.89
CA PRO A 322 -3.08 8.88 -2.30
C PRO A 322 -3.30 8.84 -0.80
N GLU A 323 -2.22 8.62 -0.05
CA GLU A 323 -2.23 8.99 1.35
C GLU A 323 -2.48 10.47 1.32
N GLU A 324 -3.73 10.84 1.57
CA GLU A 324 -4.00 12.19 1.94
C GLU A 324 -3.03 12.49 3.11
N PRO A 325 -2.47 13.68 3.22
CA PRO A 325 -1.87 14.17 4.47
C PRO A 325 -2.82 14.07 5.70
N THR A 326 -4.01 13.48 5.55
CA THR A 326 -5.09 13.15 6.49
C THR A 326 -5.20 11.68 6.88
N PHE A 327 -4.20 10.81 6.64
CA PHE A 327 -4.06 9.59 7.49
C PHE A 327 -3.74 9.91 8.97
N PHE A 328 -3.81 11.19 9.31
CA PHE A 328 -3.91 11.76 10.63
C PHE A 328 -5.35 11.97 11.17
N MET A 329 -6.44 11.56 10.51
CA MET A 329 -7.77 11.83 11.07
C MET A 329 -8.64 10.58 11.22
N GLY A 330 -9.16 10.40 12.44
CA GLY A 330 -10.23 9.46 12.76
C GLY A 330 -11.55 9.77 12.03
N PRO A 331 -12.64 9.05 12.35
CA PRO A 331 -13.74 8.82 11.42
C PRO A 331 -14.46 10.12 11.05
N GLY A 332 -14.75 10.24 9.75
CA GLY A 332 -15.52 11.32 9.18
C GLY A 332 -16.85 11.53 9.90
N ARG A 333 -17.17 12.81 10.15
CA ARG A 333 -18.53 13.20 10.51
C ARG A 333 -19.40 13.21 9.25
N ARG A 334 -20.53 12.51 9.35
CA ARG A 334 -21.70 12.71 8.49
C ARG A 334 -22.35 14.06 8.74
#